data_AF-A0A349U6U4-F1
#
_entry.id   AF-A0A349U6U4-F1
#
_cell.length_a   1.000
_cell.length_b   1.000
_cell.length_c   1.000
_cell.angle_alpha   90.00
_cell.angle_beta   90.00
_cell.angle_gamma   90.00
#
_symmetry.space_group_name_H-M   'P 1'
#
loop_
_entity.id
_entity.type
_entity.pdbx_description
1 polymer ?
#
loop_
_entity_poly.entity_id
_entity_poly.type
_entity_poly.pdbx_seq_one_letter_code
_entity_poly.pdbx_strand_id
1 'polypeptide(L)'
;MTEASSGLADHLPPPRPPPLPLVFGLTNKIRDFEKQTRNIVAHEIVNINDSWITTRTGSTASQLFELMKQYFGLVCGQNLPLNIWDSYDDLNKAIARKLEIALTGSC
;
A
#
# COMPACT_ATOMS: atom_id res chain seq x y z
N MET A 1 9.37 -52.73 -9.66
CA MET A 1 9.48 -51.51 -10.47
C MET A 1 8.11 -50.87 -10.49
N THR A 2 7.80 -49.67 -10.00
CA THR A 2 8.51 -48.65 -9.21
C THR A 2 7.36 -47.77 -8.73
N GLU A 3 6.95 -47.85 -7.46
CA GLU A 3 6.05 -46.83 -6.90
C GLU A 3 6.94 -45.65 -6.49
N ALA A 4 6.98 -44.67 -7.37
CA ALA A 4 7.68 -43.41 -7.13
C ALA A 4 6.99 -42.68 -5.97
N SER A 5 7.80 -42.27 -5.01
CA SER A 5 7.44 -41.46 -3.86
C SER A 5 6.56 -40.26 -4.25
N SER A 6 5.39 -40.16 -3.62
CA SER A 6 4.62 -38.93 -3.48
C SER A 6 5.43 -37.94 -2.63
N GLY A 7 6.40 -37.30 -3.27
CA GLY A 7 7.26 -36.29 -2.68
C GLY A 7 6.50 -34.98 -2.46
N LEU A 8 6.31 -34.65 -1.18
CA LEU A 8 6.80 -33.40 -0.60
C LEU A 8 6.44 -32.11 -1.36
N ALA A 9 5.17 -31.74 -1.39
CA ALA A 9 4.75 -30.41 -1.82
C ALA A 9 3.54 -29.94 -1.02
N ASP A 10 3.66 -29.76 0.32
CA ASP A 10 2.63 -28.97 1.03
C ASP A 10 3.01 -28.34 2.37
N HIS A 11 4.30 -28.24 2.70
CA HIS A 11 4.74 -27.54 3.91
C HIS A 11 5.78 -26.48 3.57
N LEU A 12 5.37 -25.46 2.81
CA LEU A 12 6.06 -24.18 2.87
C LEU A 12 5.95 -23.69 4.33
N PRO A 13 7.07 -23.39 5.01
CA PRO A 13 7.02 -22.86 6.36
C PRO A 13 6.20 -21.57 6.36
N PRO A 14 5.46 -21.28 7.45
CA PRO A 14 4.70 -20.04 7.55
C PRO A 14 5.64 -18.86 7.27
N PRO A 15 5.15 -17.82 6.58
CA PRO A 15 5.97 -16.68 6.21
C PRO A 15 6.68 -16.14 7.45
N ARG A 16 8.01 -16.02 7.36
CA ARG A 16 8.83 -15.56 8.47
C ARG A 16 8.32 -14.18 8.91
N PRO A 17 8.05 -13.97 10.20
CA PRO A 17 7.60 -12.66 10.68
C PRO A 17 8.66 -11.59 10.33
N PRO A 18 8.24 -10.38 9.96
CA PRO A 18 9.16 -9.31 9.61
C PRO A 18 10.09 -8.98 10.80
N PRO A 19 11.34 -8.56 10.55
CA PRO A 19 12.24 -8.15 11.62
C PRO A 19 11.64 -7.01 12.44
N LEU A 20 11.50 -7.21 13.76
CA LEU A 20 10.94 -6.21 14.67
C LEU A 20 11.60 -4.82 14.54
N PRO A 21 12.94 -4.68 14.42
CA PRO A 21 13.57 -3.35 14.28
C PRO A 21 13.08 -2.56 13.06
N LEU A 22 12.72 -3.25 11.98
CA LEU A 22 12.27 -2.63 10.74
C LEU A 22 10.84 -2.09 10.91
N VAL A 23 9.95 -2.86 11.55
CA VAL A 23 8.58 -2.41 11.86
C VAL A 23 8.58 -1.20 12.79
N PHE A 24 9.42 -1.22 13.83
CA PHE A 24 9.58 -0.08 14.74
C PHE A 24 10.09 1.17 14.03
N GLY A 25 11.09 1.04 13.14
CA GLY A 25 11.62 2.16 12.37
C GLY A 25 10.57 2.83 11.48
N LEU A 26 9.73 2.03 10.80
CA LEU A 26 8.63 2.55 9.99
C LEU A 26 7.53 3.19 10.86
N THR A 27 7.16 2.55 11.96
CA THR A 27 6.14 3.07 12.89
C THR A 27 6.53 4.44 13.45
N ASN A 28 7.80 4.62 13.82
CA ASN A 28 8.30 5.91 14.30
C ASN A 28 8.21 7.00 13.22
N LYS A 29 8.60 6.69 11.97
CA LYS A 29 8.47 7.64 10.86
C LYS A 29 7.02 8.04 10.59
N ILE A 30 6.08 7.08 10.62
CA ILE A 30 4.63 7.38 10.48
C ILE A 30 4.17 8.28 11.63
N ARG A 31 4.57 7.98 12.87
CA ARG A 31 4.22 8.77 14.05
C ARG A 31 4.80 10.19 14.00
N ASP A 32 6.01 10.36 13.51
CA ASP A 32 6.63 11.68 13.35
C ASP A 32 5.88 12.50 12.30
N PHE A 33 5.48 11.87 11.19
CA PHE A 33 4.64 12.51 10.18
C PHE A 33 3.28 12.94 10.77
N GLU A 34 2.62 12.07 11.55
CA GLU A 34 1.34 12.37 12.21
C GLU A 34 1.43 13.62 13.08
N LYS A 35 2.46 13.73 13.92
CA LYS A 35 2.69 14.90 14.78
C LYS A 35 2.97 16.17 14.00
N GLN A 36 3.79 16.09 12.96
CA GLN A 36 4.27 17.25 12.21
C GLN A 36 3.27 17.79 11.18
N THR A 37 2.26 17.00 10.81
CA THR A 37 1.31 17.34 9.75
C THR A 37 -0.14 17.14 10.18
N ARG A 38 -0.62 15.88 10.27
CA ARG A 38 -2.02 15.52 10.51
C ARG A 38 -2.55 16.15 11.80
N ASN A 39 -1.76 16.16 12.88
CA ASN A 39 -2.15 16.79 14.14
C ASN A 39 -2.44 18.29 13.97
N ILE A 40 -1.61 19.00 13.20
CA ILE A 40 -1.77 20.43 12.93
C ILE A 40 -3.00 20.65 12.04
N VAL A 41 -3.09 19.91 10.93
CA VAL A 41 -4.19 19.99 9.96
C VAL A 41 -5.56 19.71 10.59
N ALA A 42 -5.62 18.78 11.55
CA ALA A 42 -6.87 18.43 12.22
C ALA A 42 -7.36 19.51 13.21
N HIS A 43 -6.45 20.36 13.70
CA HIS A 43 -6.74 21.39 14.70
C HIS A 43 -6.72 22.82 14.14
N GLU A 44 -6.11 23.04 12.98
CA GLU A 44 -5.91 24.36 12.36
C GLU A 44 -6.44 24.38 10.92
N ILE A 45 -6.94 25.54 10.49
CA ILE A 45 -7.28 25.77 9.08
C ILE A 45 -5.99 26.14 8.35
N VAL A 46 -5.42 25.17 7.62
CA VAL A 46 -4.17 25.31 6.87
C VAL A 46 -4.36 24.94 5.40
N ASN A 47 -3.70 25.68 4.50
CA ASN A 47 -3.62 25.31 3.10
C ASN A 47 -2.50 24.28 2.90
N ILE A 48 -2.84 23.09 2.40
CA ILE A 48 -1.91 21.96 2.29
C ILE A 48 -1.53 21.74 0.84
N ASN A 49 -0.23 21.66 0.59
CA ASN A 49 0.36 21.23 -0.67
C ASN A 49 1.67 20.49 -0.38
N ASP A 50 2.29 19.89 -1.40
CA ASP A 50 3.52 19.12 -1.21
C ASP A 50 4.67 19.95 -0.62
N SER A 51 4.81 21.22 -1.01
CA SER A 51 5.82 22.12 -0.46
C SER A 51 5.64 22.33 1.05
N TRP A 52 4.39 22.51 1.50
CA TRP A 52 4.05 22.63 2.92
C TRP A 52 4.41 21.36 3.70
N ILE A 53 4.11 20.18 3.13
CA ILE A 53 4.42 18.88 3.75
C ILE A 53 5.94 18.67 3.83
N THR A 54 6.66 18.93 2.73
CA THR A 54 8.11 18.74 2.64
C THR A 54 8.88 19.69 3.54
N THR A 55 8.44 20.94 3.68
CA THR A 55 9.09 21.91 4.59
C THR A 55 9.07 21.43 6.05
N ARG A 56 8.02 20.70 6.44
CA ARG A 56 7.83 20.23 7.82
C ARG A 56 8.50 18.87 8.07
N THR A 57 8.39 17.96 7.11
CA THR A 57 8.73 16.54 7.29
C THR A 57 9.98 16.10 6.55
N GLY A 58 10.49 16.94 5.63
CA GLY A 58 11.53 16.56 4.68
C GLY A 58 11.08 15.52 3.64
N SER A 59 9.78 15.18 3.59
CA SER A 59 9.21 14.17 2.70
C SER A 59 7.98 14.70 1.97
N THR A 60 7.60 14.03 0.87
CA THR A 60 6.36 14.30 0.12
C THR A 60 5.21 13.39 0.59
N ALA A 61 3.98 13.73 0.23
CA ALA A 61 2.82 12.87 0.49
C ALA A 61 2.97 11.49 -0.19
N SER A 62 3.52 11.43 -1.40
CA SER A 62 3.77 10.18 -2.11
C SER A 62 4.79 9.29 -1.38
N GLN A 63 5.87 9.87 -0.84
CA GLN A 63 6.85 9.12 -0.06
C GLN A 63 6.25 8.57 1.25
N LEU A 64 5.37 9.33 1.92
CA LEU A 64 4.62 8.81 3.06
C LEU A 64 3.74 7.64 2.64
N PHE A 65 3.04 7.76 1.52
CA PHE A 65 2.16 6.69 1.03
C PHE A 65 2.95 5.41 0.78
N GLU A 66 4.12 5.49 0.14
CA GLU A 66 5.02 4.34 -0.03
C GLU A 66 5.49 3.75 1.31
N LEU A 67 5.76 4.61 2.29
CA LEU A 67 6.13 4.15 3.64
C LEU A 67 4.97 3.40 4.32
N MET A 68 3.73 3.86 4.14
CA MET A 68 2.54 3.17 4.63
C MET A 68 2.34 1.82 3.91
N LYS A 69 2.51 1.76 2.58
CA LYS A 69 2.47 0.49 1.84
C LYS A 69 3.49 -0.53 2.37
N GLN A 70 4.73 -0.08 2.61
CA GLN A 70 5.77 -0.93 3.20
C GLN A 70 5.37 -1.40 4.60
N TYR A 71 4.87 -0.50 5.46
CA TYR A 71 4.42 -0.85 6.80
C TYR A 71 3.31 -1.90 6.77
N PHE A 72 2.25 -1.67 6.00
CA PHE A 72 1.13 -2.61 5.85
C PHE A 72 1.57 -3.95 5.24
N GLY A 73 2.44 -3.93 4.23
CA GLY A 73 3.00 -5.15 3.64
C GLY A 73 3.75 -6.02 4.66
N LEU A 74 4.40 -5.40 5.66
CA LEU A 74 5.10 -6.14 6.71
C LEU A 74 4.14 -6.65 7.78
N VAL A 75 3.21 -5.81 8.27
CA VAL A 75 2.34 -6.18 9.41
C VAL A 75 1.17 -7.08 9.03
N CYS A 76 0.65 -6.96 7.81
CA CYS A 76 -0.46 -7.79 7.32
C CYS A 76 0.01 -9.05 6.58
N GLY A 77 1.29 -9.14 6.23
CA GLY A 77 1.88 -10.30 5.55
C GLY A 77 1.35 -10.55 4.14
N GLN A 78 1.38 -11.82 3.71
CA GLN A 78 1.03 -12.27 2.35
C GLN A 78 -0.46 -12.13 1.98
N ASN A 79 -1.32 -11.66 2.90
CA ASN A 79 -2.76 -11.54 2.68
C ASN A 79 -3.17 -10.27 1.94
N LEU A 80 -2.24 -9.36 1.64
CA LEU A 80 -2.50 -8.17 0.84
C LEU A 80 -2.43 -8.52 -0.66
N PRO A 81 -3.53 -8.35 -1.42
CA PRO A 81 -3.49 -8.45 -2.87
C PRO A 81 -2.48 -7.45 -3.46
N LEU A 82 -1.71 -7.90 -4.45
CA LEU A 82 -0.65 -7.10 -5.10
C LEU A 82 -1.17 -5.76 -5.66
N ASN A 83 -2.41 -5.74 -6.16
CA ASN A 83 -3.04 -4.58 -6.78
C ASN A 83 -3.96 -3.78 -5.83
N ILE A 84 -3.92 -4.02 -4.51
CA ILE A 84 -4.86 -3.38 -3.58
C ILE A 84 -4.79 -1.84 -3.64
N TRP A 85 -3.61 -1.30 -3.94
CA TRP A 85 -3.36 0.14 -4.02
C TRP A 85 -3.81 0.76 -5.36
N ASP A 86 -4.09 -0.05 -6.38
CA ASP A 86 -4.44 0.39 -7.74
C ASP A 86 -5.96 0.29 -8.00
N SER A 87 -6.76 0.06 -6.96
CA SER A 87 -8.20 -0.19 -7.05
C SER A 87 -8.97 0.90 -7.82
N TYR A 88 -8.60 2.17 -7.64
CA TYR A 88 -9.20 3.27 -8.40
C TYR A 88 -8.86 3.22 -9.89
N ASP A 89 -7.60 2.91 -10.24
CA ASP A 89 -7.19 2.79 -11.64
C ASP A 89 -7.87 1.59 -12.31
N ASP A 90 -7.98 0.47 -11.61
CA ASP A 90 -8.68 -0.71 -12.10
C ASP A 90 -10.17 -0.45 -12.32
N LEU A 91 -10.82 0.28 -11.41
CA LEU A 91 -12.20 0.72 -11.56
C LEU A 91 -12.35 1.69 -12.74
N ASN A 92 -11.47 2.68 -12.85
CA ASN A 92 -11.49 3.68 -13.93
C ASN A 92 -11.35 3.00 -15.31
N LYS A 93 -10.45 2.03 -15.44
CA LYS A 93 -10.33 1.21 -16.66
C LYS A 93 -11.62 0.43 -16.95
N ALA A 94 -12.28 -0.11 -15.93
CA ALA A 94 -13.54 -0.84 -16.10
C ALA A 94 -14.69 0.07 -16.55
N ILE A 95 -14.76 1.29 -16.01
CA ILE A 95 -15.74 2.31 -16.42
C ILE A 95 -15.47 2.73 -17.88
N ALA A 96 -14.22 3.05 -18.23
CA ALA A 96 -13.82 3.44 -19.57
C ALA A 96 -14.21 2.37 -20.61
N ARG A 97 -13.89 1.09 -20.35
CA ARG A 97 -14.30 -0.02 -21.22
C ARG A 97 -15.81 -0.11 -21.42
N LYS A 98 -16.59 0.10 -20.36
CA LYS A 98 -18.06 0.07 -20.46
C LYS A 98 -18.60 1.24 -21.29
N LEU A 99 -18.00 2.42 -21.17
CA LEU A 99 -18.35 3.59 -21.98
C LEU A 99 -17.98 3.37 -23.45
N GLU A 100 -16.80 2.82 -23.74
CA GLU A 100 -16.37 2.48 -25.10
C GLU A 100 -17.34 1.49 -25.77
N ILE A 101 -17.76 0.43 -25.07
CA ILE A 101 -18.75 -0.53 -25.58
C ILE A 101 -20.10 0.16 -25.86
N ALA A 102 -20.55 1.04 -24.95
CA ALA A 102 -21.82 1.75 -25.12
C ALA A 102 -21.80 2.74 -26.30
N LEU A 103 -20.63 3.32 -26.61
CA LEU A 103 -20.46 4.33 -27.66
C LEU A 103 -20.15 3.74 -29.04
N THR A 104 -19.47 2.58 -29.08
CA THR A 104 -19.10 1.93 -30.35
C THR A 104 -20.19 1.04 -30.92
N GLY A 105 -21.29 0.84 -30.17
CA GLY A 105 -22.45 0.09 -30.61
C GLY A 105 -22.11 -1.40 -30.76
N SER A 106 -22.51 -2.21 -29.79
CA SER A 106 -22.73 -3.62 -30.07
C SER A 106 -23.94 -3.76 -31.00
N CYS A 107 -23.68 -3.67 -32.31
CA CYS A 107 -24.46 -4.32 -33.36
C CYS A 107 -23.87 -5.72 -33.60
#